data_AF-A0A0F7KHA1-F1
#
_entry.id   AF-A0A0F7KHA1-F1
#
_cell.length_a   1.000
_cell.length_b   1.000
_cell.length_c   1.000
_cell.angle_alpha   90.00
_cell.angle_beta   90.00
_cell.angle_gamma   90.00
#
_symmetry.space_group_name_H-M   'P 1'
#
loop_
_entity.id
_entity.type
_entity.pdbx_description
1 polymer ?
#
loop_
_entity_poly.entity_id
_entity_poly.type
_entity_poly.pdbx_seq_one_letter_code
_entity_poly.pdbx_strand_id
1 'polypeptide(L)'
;MAGYSVEILKKALADMKRLTEQESLLKVKHLEDIALEARLADQLDRSDVDIKKAVKAAIKGEIDEVEANQKYSEAYATKDELNKVRQRLELVPQVQDELQREIRDLDRSITFYRRCLCDDIQKAIAGELAANNKKIIEKLLVAHAAIACSGYYTPNWQGLVASAFPAPSKPDIDAAIKKFKAEHDFW
;
A
#
# COMPACT_ATOMS: atom_id res chain seq x y z
N MET A 1 23.33 -14.51 -4.26
CA MET A 1 22.44 -14.02 -3.20
C MET A 1 21.64 -12.80 -3.65
N ALA A 2 22.25 -11.78 -4.29
CA ALA A 2 21.53 -10.60 -4.82
C ALA A 2 20.27 -10.90 -5.66
N GLY A 3 20.30 -11.88 -6.57
CA GLY A 3 19.14 -12.25 -7.40
C GLY A 3 17.92 -12.73 -6.61
N TYR A 4 18.12 -13.36 -5.45
CA TYR A 4 17.03 -13.82 -4.58
C TYR A 4 16.33 -12.63 -3.89
N SER A 5 17.11 -11.67 -3.38
CA SER A 5 16.59 -10.44 -2.77
C SER A 5 15.79 -9.59 -3.76
N VAL A 6 16.25 -9.51 -5.03
CA VAL A 6 15.56 -8.78 -6.11
C VAL A 6 14.20 -9.40 -6.42
N GLU A 7 14.12 -10.72 -6.60
CA GLU A 7 12.85 -11.40 -6.89
C GLU A 7 11.82 -11.24 -5.77
N ILE A 8 12.25 -11.33 -4.51
CA ILE A 8 11.34 -11.09 -3.37
C ILE A 8 10.88 -9.64 -3.33
N LEU A 9 11.77 -8.67 -3.58
CA LEU A 9 11.40 -7.26 -3.63
C LEU A 9 10.36 -6.98 -4.71
N LYS A 10 10.50 -7.54 -5.91
CA LYS A 10 9.51 -7.41 -6.98
C LYS A 10 8.14 -7.89 -6.53
N LYS A 11 8.10 -9.12 -6.01
CA LYS A 11 6.85 -9.75 -5.58
C LYS A 11 6.19 -8.92 -4.48
N ALA A 12 6.96 -8.53 -3.46
CA ALA A 12 6.45 -7.73 -2.35
C ALA A 12 5.93 -6.35 -2.80
N LEU A 13 6.62 -5.68 -3.74
CA LEU A 13 6.18 -4.40 -4.30
C LEU A 13 4.91 -4.55 -5.16
N ALA A 14 4.82 -5.61 -5.96
CA ALA A 14 3.62 -5.91 -6.75
C ALA A 14 2.42 -6.21 -5.85
N ASP A 15 2.61 -7.02 -4.81
CA ASP A 15 1.58 -7.32 -3.82
C ASP A 15 1.16 -6.07 -3.04
N MET A 16 2.12 -5.22 -2.63
CA MET A 16 1.83 -3.97 -1.93
C MET A 16 0.99 -3.03 -2.80
N LYS A 17 1.30 -2.89 -4.09
CA LYS A 17 0.50 -2.09 -5.02
C LYS A 17 -0.92 -2.65 -5.14
N ARG A 18 -1.06 -3.96 -5.33
CA ARG A 18 -2.36 -4.65 -5.45
C ARG A 18 -3.21 -4.46 -4.19
N LEU A 19 -2.64 -4.66 -3.01
CA LEU A 19 -3.36 -4.51 -1.73
C LEU A 19 -3.76 -3.05 -1.46
N THR A 20 -2.89 -2.09 -1.81
CA THR A 20 -3.21 -0.66 -1.69
C THR A 20 -4.38 -0.25 -2.60
N GLU A 21 -4.44 -0.81 -3.81
CA GLU A 21 -5.56 -0.62 -4.72
C GLU A 21 -6.84 -1.27 -4.20
N GLN A 22 -6.75 -2.47 -3.62
CA GLN A 22 -7.90 -3.11 -2.96
C GLN A 22 -8.40 -2.29 -1.76
N GLU A 23 -7.51 -1.74 -0.94
CA GLU A 23 -7.88 -0.86 0.19
C GLU A 23 -8.59 0.41 -0.29
N SER A 24 -8.13 1.02 -1.39
CA SER A 24 -8.77 2.22 -1.95
C SER A 24 -10.15 1.92 -2.52
N LEU A 25 -10.31 0.81 -3.24
CA LEU A 25 -11.61 0.34 -3.73
C LEU A 25 -12.58 0.02 -2.59
N LEU A 26 -12.10 -0.61 -1.52
CA LEU A 26 -12.91 -0.89 -0.32
C LEU A 26 -13.40 0.39 0.33
N LYS A 27 -12.57 1.44 0.43
CA LYS A 27 -12.98 2.75 0.97
C LYS A 27 -14.07 3.40 0.12
N VAL A 28 -13.95 3.34 -1.21
CA VAL A 28 -15.00 3.85 -2.13
C VAL A 28 -16.29 3.07 -1.92
N LYS A 29 -16.22 1.74 -1.91
CA LYS A 29 -17.36 0.85 -1.66
C LYS A 29 -18.04 1.12 -0.32
N HIS A 30 -17.26 1.37 0.72
CA HIS A 30 -17.78 1.69 2.05
C HIS A 30 -18.63 2.96 2.03
N LEU A 31 -18.14 4.02 1.36
CA LEU A 31 -18.90 5.27 1.20
C LEU A 31 -20.16 5.07 0.35
N GLU A 32 -20.08 4.26 -0.71
CA GLU A 32 -21.25 3.87 -1.52
C GLU A 32 -22.30 3.14 -0.66
N ASP A 33 -21.89 2.18 0.16
CA ASP A 33 -22.79 1.42 1.02
C ASP A 33 -23.40 2.30 2.14
N ILE A 34 -22.65 3.25 2.72
CA ILE A 34 -23.20 4.22 3.68
C ILE A 34 -24.27 5.09 3.02
N ALA A 35 -24.00 5.59 1.81
CA ALA A 35 -24.98 6.40 1.07
C ALA A 35 -26.23 5.59 0.70
N LEU A 36 -26.04 4.31 0.32
CA LEU A 36 -27.13 3.39 0.03
C LEU A 36 -27.96 3.07 1.29
N GLU A 37 -27.31 2.84 2.43
CA GLU A 37 -28.00 2.61 3.72
C GLU A 37 -28.91 3.79 4.06
N ALA A 38 -28.38 5.02 3.98
CA ALA A 38 -29.15 6.23 4.26
C ALA A 38 -30.37 6.37 3.32
N ARG A 39 -30.17 6.06 2.03
CA ARG A 39 -31.26 6.11 1.04
C ARG A 39 -32.33 5.05 1.31
N LEU A 40 -31.94 3.82 1.62
CA LEU A 40 -32.87 2.73 1.92
C LEU A 40 -33.62 2.96 3.22
N ALA A 41 -32.98 3.56 4.23
CA ALA A 41 -33.64 3.97 5.46
C ALA A 41 -34.74 5.03 5.20
N ASP A 42 -34.43 6.09 4.44
CA ASP A 42 -35.42 7.10 4.04
C ASP A 42 -36.55 6.50 3.17
N GLN A 43 -36.23 5.55 2.28
CA GLN A 43 -37.24 4.83 1.51
C GLN A 43 -38.17 4.00 2.40
N LEU A 44 -37.63 3.32 3.42
CA LEU A 44 -38.42 2.53 4.35
C LEU A 44 -39.36 3.40 5.18
N ASP A 45 -38.88 4.56 5.66
CA ASP A 45 -39.70 5.54 6.38
C ASP A 45 -40.86 6.07 5.52
N ARG A 46 -40.62 6.29 4.22
CA ARG A 46 -41.66 6.68 3.26
C ARG A 46 -42.63 5.54 2.98
N SER A 47 -42.13 4.31 2.83
CA SER A 47 -42.96 3.12 2.64
C SER A 47 -43.94 2.93 3.80
N ASP A 48 -43.54 3.20 5.04
CA ASP A 48 -44.44 3.14 6.21
C ASP A 48 -45.61 4.14 6.12
N VAL A 49 -45.35 5.34 5.57
CA VAL A 49 -46.40 6.34 5.32
C VAL A 49 -47.33 5.87 4.19
N ASP A 50 -46.77 5.33 3.12
CA ASP A 50 -47.53 4.87 1.96
C ASP A 50 -48.37 3.63 2.26
N ILE A 51 -47.86 2.70 3.08
CA ILE A 51 -48.63 1.58 3.63
C ILE A 51 -49.85 2.09 4.40
N LYS A 52 -49.67 3.05 5.32
CA LYS A 52 -50.80 3.62 6.10
C LYS A 52 -51.84 4.27 5.20
N LYS A 53 -51.41 4.96 4.14
CA LYS A 53 -52.32 5.55 3.14
C LYS A 53 -53.05 4.48 2.35
N ALA A 54 -52.35 3.46 1.87
CA ALA A 54 -52.92 2.36 1.10
C ALA A 54 -53.94 1.56 1.93
N VAL A 55 -53.63 1.23 3.18
CA VAL A 55 -54.57 0.57 4.10
C VAL A 55 -55.84 1.42 4.29
N LYS A 56 -55.70 2.73 4.48
CA LYS A 56 -56.86 3.63 4.61
C LYS A 56 -57.69 3.70 3.33
N ALA A 57 -57.05 3.73 2.16
CA ALA A 57 -57.72 3.73 0.87
C ALA A 57 -58.46 2.40 0.62
N ALA A 58 -57.86 1.27 0.96
CA ALA A 58 -58.47 -0.06 0.87
C ALA A 58 -59.70 -0.18 1.78
N ILE A 59 -59.62 0.29 3.03
CA ILE A 59 -60.77 0.32 3.97
C ILE A 59 -61.94 1.13 3.41
N LYS A 60 -61.66 2.20 2.67
CA LYS A 60 -62.69 3.02 2.02
C LYS A 60 -63.20 2.45 0.69
N GLY A 61 -62.60 1.36 0.20
CA GLY A 61 -62.89 0.80 -1.13
C GLY A 61 -62.36 1.65 -2.29
N GLU A 62 -61.39 2.55 -2.04
CA GLU A 62 -60.75 3.37 -3.06
C GLU A 62 -59.72 2.57 -3.87
N ILE A 63 -59.14 1.52 -3.28
CA ILE A 63 -58.23 0.55 -3.90
C ILE A 63 -58.56 -0.86 -3.43
N ASP A 64 -58.04 -1.89 -4.10
CA ASP A 64 -58.20 -3.28 -3.67
C ASP A 64 -57.16 -3.72 -2.62
N GLU A 65 -57.41 -4.87 -1.98
CA GLU A 65 -56.47 -5.43 -0.99
C GLU A 65 -55.14 -5.89 -1.60
N VAL A 66 -55.11 -6.19 -2.91
CA VAL A 66 -53.91 -6.65 -3.61
C VAL A 66 -52.92 -5.49 -3.75
N GLU A 67 -53.39 -4.31 -4.16
CA GLU A 67 -52.62 -3.08 -4.24
C GLU A 67 -52.09 -2.64 -2.87
N ALA A 68 -52.90 -2.79 -1.80
CA ALA A 68 -52.44 -2.53 -0.45
C ALA A 68 -51.35 -3.51 0.01
N ASN A 69 -51.51 -4.80 -0.28
CA ASN A 69 -50.51 -5.83 0.03
C ASN A 69 -49.21 -5.65 -0.75
N GLN A 70 -49.28 -5.10 -1.97
CA GLN A 70 -48.10 -4.81 -2.76
C GLN A 70 -47.19 -3.78 -2.07
N LYS A 71 -47.76 -2.80 -1.36
CA LYS A 71 -46.99 -1.83 -0.56
C LYS A 71 -46.25 -2.46 0.61
N TYR A 72 -46.84 -3.46 1.26
CA TYR A 72 -46.12 -4.25 2.26
C TYR A 72 -44.95 -5.02 1.65
N SER A 73 -45.16 -5.65 0.49
CA SER A 73 -44.10 -6.41 -0.20
C SER A 73 -42.91 -5.51 -0.60
N GLU A 74 -43.18 -4.33 -1.15
CA GLU A 74 -42.16 -3.33 -1.48
C GLU A 74 -41.35 -2.89 -0.25
N ALA A 75 -42.01 -2.66 0.89
CA ALA A 75 -41.35 -2.30 2.14
C ALA A 75 -40.50 -3.46 2.70
N TYR A 76 -40.99 -4.70 2.62
CA TYR A 76 -40.21 -5.88 3.01
C TYR A 76 -38.95 -6.06 2.16
N ALA A 77 -39.05 -5.87 0.84
CA ALA A 77 -37.88 -5.92 -0.04
C ALA A 77 -36.85 -4.84 0.30
N THR A 78 -37.31 -3.62 0.58
CA THR A 78 -36.45 -2.49 1.01
C THR A 78 -35.75 -2.82 2.34
N LYS A 79 -36.48 -3.39 3.29
CA LYS A 79 -35.94 -3.81 4.60
C LYS A 79 -34.90 -4.93 4.47
N ASP A 80 -35.14 -5.90 3.59
CA ASP A 80 -34.19 -6.98 3.33
C ASP A 80 -32.89 -6.44 2.74
N GLU A 81 -32.98 -5.53 1.76
CA GLU A 81 -31.79 -4.91 1.18
C GLU A 81 -31.04 -4.03 2.20
N LEU A 82 -31.76 -3.27 3.03
CA LEU A 82 -31.16 -2.49 4.11
C LEU A 82 -30.37 -3.37 5.09
N ASN A 83 -30.90 -4.54 5.45
CA ASN A 83 -30.20 -5.48 6.31
C ASN A 83 -28.93 -6.03 5.65
N LYS A 84 -28.97 -6.35 4.35
CA LYS A 84 -27.77 -6.78 3.60
C LYS A 84 -26.70 -5.70 3.56
N VAL A 85 -27.09 -4.45 3.33
CA VAL A 85 -26.15 -3.30 3.35
C VAL A 85 -25.50 -3.16 4.72
N ARG A 86 -26.28 -3.24 5.81
CA ARG A 86 -25.76 -3.17 7.18
C ARG A 86 -24.76 -4.29 7.48
N GLN A 87 -25.08 -5.53 7.09
CA GLN A 87 -24.15 -6.65 7.24
C GLN A 87 -22.83 -6.42 6.48
N ARG A 88 -22.88 -5.84 5.27
CA ARG A 88 -21.65 -5.47 4.55
C ARG A 88 -20.87 -4.39 5.30
N LEU A 89 -21.54 -3.35 5.77
CA LEU A 89 -20.92 -2.25 6.52
C LEU A 89 -20.24 -2.72 7.82
N GLU A 90 -20.78 -3.74 8.49
CA GLU A 90 -20.17 -4.36 9.67
C GLU A 90 -18.88 -5.12 9.36
N LEU A 91 -18.77 -5.69 8.16
CA LEU A 91 -17.60 -6.46 7.72
C LEU A 91 -16.46 -5.58 7.18
N VAL A 92 -16.78 -4.40 6.63
CA VAL A 92 -15.77 -3.51 6.02
C VAL A 92 -14.60 -3.19 6.96
N PRO A 93 -14.81 -2.79 8.24
CA PRO A 93 -13.69 -2.48 9.15
C PRO A 93 -12.73 -3.65 9.36
N GLN A 94 -13.26 -4.88 9.43
CA GLN A 94 -12.43 -6.08 9.62
C GLN A 94 -11.55 -6.33 8.40
N VAL A 95 -12.13 -6.28 7.20
CA VAL A 95 -11.37 -6.45 5.94
C VAL A 95 -10.37 -5.32 5.76
N GLN A 96 -10.72 -4.08 6.12
CA GLN A 96 -9.82 -2.94 6.06
C GLN A 96 -8.62 -3.12 6.99
N ASP A 97 -8.86 -3.55 8.23
CA ASP A 97 -7.80 -3.81 9.21
C ASP A 97 -6.85 -4.92 8.75
N GLU A 98 -7.37 -5.99 8.15
CA GLU A 98 -6.58 -7.08 7.57
C GLU A 98 -5.69 -6.58 6.43
N LEU A 99 -6.26 -5.86 5.46
CA LEU A 99 -5.49 -5.27 4.36
C LEU A 99 -4.38 -4.35 4.88
N GLN A 100 -4.68 -3.50 5.86
CA GLN A 100 -3.69 -2.59 6.45
C GLN A 100 -2.59 -3.30 7.24
N ARG A 101 -2.86 -4.46 7.82
CA ARG A 101 -1.82 -5.29 8.45
C ARG A 101 -0.90 -5.90 7.40
N GLU A 102 -1.48 -6.50 6.36
CA GLU A 102 -0.70 -7.09 5.26
C GLU A 102 0.19 -6.05 4.57
N ILE A 103 -0.34 -4.85 4.28
CA ILE A 103 0.42 -3.75 3.68
C ILE A 103 1.61 -3.36 4.59
N ARG A 104 1.42 -3.27 5.91
CA ARG A 104 2.49 -2.95 6.86
C ARG A 104 3.56 -4.04 6.93
N ASP A 105 3.16 -5.30 6.87
CA ASP A 105 4.11 -6.42 6.90
C ASP A 105 4.92 -6.51 5.59
N LEU A 106 4.30 -6.20 4.45
CA LEU A 106 5.01 -6.05 3.18
C LEU A 106 5.98 -4.88 3.21
N ASP A 107 5.62 -3.72 3.75
CA ASP A 107 6.52 -2.55 3.85
C ASP A 107 7.78 -2.87 4.66
N ARG A 108 7.61 -3.58 5.78
CA ARG A 108 8.73 -4.09 6.59
C ARG A 108 9.60 -5.08 5.82
N SER A 109 8.97 -6.01 5.09
CA SER A 109 9.67 -7.00 4.27
C SER A 109 10.47 -6.31 3.16
N ILE A 110 9.88 -5.36 2.45
CA ILE A 110 10.55 -4.56 1.41
C ILE A 110 11.77 -3.84 2.00
N THR A 111 11.61 -3.21 3.16
CA THR A 111 12.71 -2.51 3.84
C THR A 111 13.85 -3.48 4.18
N PHE A 112 13.53 -4.67 4.70
CA PHE A 112 14.51 -5.70 5.01
C PHE A 112 15.26 -6.17 3.76
N TYR A 113 14.55 -6.54 2.70
CA TYR A 113 15.19 -7.07 1.49
C TYR A 113 15.98 -6.00 0.71
N ARG A 114 15.58 -4.72 0.78
CA ARG A 114 16.38 -3.61 0.27
C ARG A 114 17.73 -3.55 0.98
N ARG A 115 17.73 -3.65 2.30
CA ARG A 115 18.96 -3.68 3.09
C ARG A 115 19.83 -4.88 2.73
N CYS A 116 19.26 -6.08 2.63
CA CYS A 116 20.00 -7.26 2.20
C CYS A 116 20.63 -7.10 0.81
N LEU A 117 19.91 -6.50 -0.14
CA LEU A 117 20.45 -6.21 -1.47
C LEU A 117 21.62 -5.21 -1.41
N CYS A 118 21.49 -4.14 -0.62
CA CYS A 118 22.57 -3.18 -0.41
C CYS A 118 23.80 -3.84 0.22
N ASP A 119 23.61 -4.67 1.24
CA ASP A 119 24.70 -5.38 1.92
C ASP A 119 25.42 -6.35 0.96
N ASP A 120 24.67 -7.06 0.11
CA ASP A 120 25.23 -7.95 -0.91
C ASP A 120 26.06 -7.19 -1.96
N ILE A 121 25.52 -6.06 -2.45
CA ILE A 121 26.23 -5.19 -3.40
C ILE A 121 27.49 -4.61 -2.74
N GLN A 122 27.41 -4.16 -1.48
CA GLN A 122 28.55 -3.63 -0.75
C GLN A 122 29.66 -4.67 -0.57
N LYS A 123 29.32 -5.93 -0.27
CA LYS A 123 30.29 -7.03 -0.19
C LYS A 123 30.96 -7.29 -1.55
N ALA A 124 30.20 -7.26 -2.64
CA ALA A 124 30.74 -7.41 -3.99
C ALA A 124 31.72 -6.27 -4.34
N ILE A 125 31.32 -5.02 -4.10
CA ILE A 125 32.17 -3.84 -4.29
C ILE A 125 33.45 -3.95 -3.45
N ALA A 126 33.34 -4.33 -2.18
CA ALA A 126 34.49 -4.48 -1.30
C ALA A 126 35.48 -5.54 -1.83
N GLY A 127 34.97 -6.67 -2.33
CA GLY A 127 35.79 -7.71 -2.96
C GLY A 127 36.50 -7.22 -4.22
N GLU A 128 35.79 -6.52 -5.11
CA GLU A 128 36.36 -5.96 -6.35
C GLU A 128 37.39 -4.85 -6.07
N LEU A 129 37.13 -3.97 -5.12
CA LEU A 129 38.08 -2.93 -4.71
C LEU A 129 39.37 -3.56 -4.15
N ALA A 130 39.24 -4.56 -3.29
CA ALA A 130 40.39 -5.27 -2.73
C ALA A 130 41.22 -5.97 -3.81
N ALA A 131 40.58 -6.56 -4.83
CA ALA A 131 41.25 -7.26 -5.91
C ALA A 131 41.91 -6.33 -6.95
N ASN A 132 41.20 -5.29 -7.40
CA ASN A 132 41.58 -4.53 -8.59
C ASN A 132 42.16 -3.14 -8.29
N ASN A 133 41.97 -2.62 -7.08
CA ASN A 133 42.29 -1.23 -6.74
C ASN A 133 43.29 -1.09 -5.60
N LYS A 134 44.19 -2.07 -5.43
CA LYS A 134 45.21 -2.11 -4.38
C LYS A 134 46.00 -0.80 -4.24
N LYS A 135 46.41 -0.18 -5.36
CA LYS A 135 47.14 1.10 -5.38
C LYS A 135 46.32 2.28 -4.84
N ILE A 136 45.00 2.31 -5.07
CA ILE A 136 44.12 3.36 -4.55
C ILE A 136 43.92 3.17 -3.05
N ILE A 137 43.72 1.92 -2.61
CA ILE A 137 43.60 1.57 -1.20
C ILE A 137 44.87 1.95 -0.43
N GLU A 138 46.06 1.63 -0.96
CA GLU A 138 47.35 2.02 -0.37
C GLU A 138 47.46 3.55 -0.21
N LYS A 139 47.05 4.34 -1.22
CA LYS A 139 47.05 5.81 -1.12
C LYS A 139 46.08 6.34 -0.06
N LEU A 140 44.88 5.76 0.02
CA LEU A 140 43.89 6.13 1.04
C LEU A 140 44.40 5.79 2.46
N LEU A 141 45.07 4.65 2.63
CA LEU A 141 45.68 4.26 3.90
C LEU A 141 46.81 5.23 4.31
N VAL A 142 47.67 5.61 3.38
CA VAL A 142 48.73 6.61 3.64
C VAL A 142 48.13 7.96 4.02
N ALA A 143 47.09 8.41 3.30
CA ALA A 143 46.38 9.65 3.65
C ALA A 143 45.73 9.58 5.03
N HIS A 144 45.09 8.46 5.38
CA HIS A 144 44.50 8.26 6.70
C HIS A 144 45.56 8.26 7.81
N ALA A 145 46.68 7.56 7.61
CA ALA A 145 47.80 7.52 8.54
C ALA A 145 48.42 8.91 8.75
N ALA A 146 48.58 9.70 7.68
CA ALA A 146 49.09 11.07 7.77
C ALA A 146 48.21 11.96 8.65
N ILE A 147 46.87 11.82 8.53
CA ILE A 147 45.94 12.55 9.38
C ILE A 147 46.02 12.06 10.82
N ALA A 148 46.06 10.74 11.06
CA ALA A 148 46.19 10.18 12.41
C ALA A 148 47.47 10.62 13.13
N CYS A 149 48.60 10.73 12.42
CA CYS A 149 49.86 11.20 12.98
C CYS A 149 49.90 12.72 13.27
N SER A 150 48.96 13.50 12.73
CA SER A 150 48.98 14.97 12.84
C SER A 150 48.41 15.52 14.16
N GLY A 151 47.83 14.68 15.01
CA GLY A 151 47.23 15.09 16.29
C GLY A 151 45.90 15.87 16.20
N TYR A 152 45.41 16.13 14.99
CA TYR A 152 44.10 16.73 14.75
C TYR A 152 42.96 15.70 14.81
N TYR A 153 41.73 16.18 15.03
CA TYR A 153 40.51 15.37 14.97
C TYR A 153 40.44 14.65 13.61
N THR A 154 40.58 13.32 13.65
CA THR A 154 40.63 12.47 12.47
C THR A 154 39.28 12.49 11.76
N PRO A 155 39.20 12.82 10.45
CA PRO A 155 38.05 12.42 9.66
C PRO A 155 37.93 10.90 9.77
N ASN A 156 36.75 10.40 10.12
CA ASN A 156 36.52 8.97 10.11
C ASN A 156 36.77 8.43 8.69
N TRP A 157 37.17 7.16 8.59
CA TRP A 157 37.52 6.51 7.31
C TRP A 157 36.43 6.73 6.24
N GLN A 158 35.16 6.71 6.66
CA GLN A 158 34.02 6.97 5.79
C GLN A 158 34.06 8.36 5.15
N GLY A 159 34.37 9.41 5.92
CA GLY A 159 34.48 10.77 5.41
C GLY A 159 35.64 10.96 4.44
N LEU A 160 36.79 10.34 4.71
CA LEU A 160 37.94 10.38 3.79
C LEU A 160 37.60 9.71 2.45
N VAL A 161 37.00 8.52 2.48
CA VAL A 161 36.56 7.82 1.28
C VAL A 161 35.51 8.65 0.52
N ALA A 162 34.49 9.17 1.21
CA ALA A 162 33.44 9.98 0.58
C ALA A 162 33.99 11.27 -0.05
N SER A 163 35.08 11.85 0.46
CA SER A 163 35.72 13.01 -0.16
C SER A 163 36.51 12.68 -1.44
N ALA A 164 36.97 11.44 -1.56
CA ALA A 164 37.72 10.97 -2.73
C ALA A 164 36.83 10.52 -3.89
N PHE A 165 35.57 10.17 -3.59
CA PHE A 165 34.57 9.77 -4.58
C PHE A 165 33.43 10.81 -4.59
N PRO A 166 33.35 11.71 -5.59
CA PRO A 166 32.30 12.71 -5.62
C PRO A 166 30.92 12.04 -5.61
N ALA A 167 29.95 12.69 -4.96
CA ALA A 167 28.57 12.22 -4.97
C ALA A 167 28.08 12.13 -6.42
N PRO A 168 27.37 11.05 -6.81
CA PRO A 168 26.84 10.91 -8.15
C PRO A 168 25.86 12.04 -8.44
N SER A 169 25.88 12.55 -9.67
CA SER A 169 24.91 13.55 -10.10
C SER A 169 23.52 12.93 -10.26
N LYS A 170 22.47 13.75 -10.27
CA LYS A 170 21.11 13.26 -10.52
C LYS A 170 21.00 12.47 -11.84
N PRO A 171 21.56 12.94 -12.98
CA PRO A 171 21.62 12.14 -14.21
C PRO A 171 22.27 10.77 -14.05
N ASP A 172 23.36 10.66 -13.28
CA ASP A 172 24.04 9.37 -13.04
C ASP A 172 23.14 8.41 -12.28
N ILE A 173 22.43 8.91 -11.27
CA ILE A 173 21.46 8.14 -10.48
C ILE A 173 20.30 7.68 -11.35
N ASP A 174 19.71 8.57 -12.16
CA ASP A 174 18.59 8.24 -13.04
C ASP A 174 18.97 7.18 -14.08
N ALA A 175 20.18 7.28 -14.64
CA ALA A 175 20.73 6.28 -15.55
C ALA A 175 20.95 4.93 -14.86
N ALA A 176 21.49 4.93 -13.64
CA ALA A 176 21.68 3.71 -12.84
C ALA A 176 20.35 3.05 -12.48
N ILE A 177 19.33 3.82 -12.09
CA ILE A 177 17.97 3.33 -11.84
C ILE A 177 17.40 2.68 -13.10
N LYS A 178 17.49 3.34 -14.26
CA LYS A 178 16.98 2.80 -15.52
C LYS A 178 17.67 1.49 -15.88
N LYS A 179 19.00 1.43 -15.72
CA LYS A 179 19.78 0.23 -15.99
C LYS A 179 19.39 -0.90 -15.04
N PHE A 180 19.31 -0.63 -13.73
CA PHE A 180 18.87 -1.60 -12.73
C PHE A 180 17.47 -2.12 -13.03
N LYS A 181 16.54 -1.23 -13.40
CA LYS A 181 15.18 -1.60 -13.80
C LYS A 181 15.17 -2.54 -15.00
N ALA A 182 15.99 -2.26 -16.02
CA ALA A 182 16.07 -3.08 -17.22
C ALA A 182 16.76 -4.44 -16.97
N GLU A 183 17.84 -4.47 -16.20
CA GLU A 183 18.58 -5.70 -15.89
C GLU A 183 17.78 -6.67 -15.02
N HIS A 184 16.89 -6.11 -14.21
CA HIS A 184 16.10 -6.87 -13.27
C HIS A 184 14.61 -6.81 -13.57
N ASP A 185 14.10 -6.44 -14.73
CA ASP A 185 12.65 -6.37 -15.01
C ASP A 185 11.80 -5.71 -13.88
N PHE A 186 12.30 -4.61 -13.32
CA PHE A 186 11.56 -3.79 -12.35
C PHE A 186 10.74 -2.74 -13.11
N TRP A 187 9.40 -2.80 -13.04
CA TRP A 187 8.49 -1.80 -13.60
C TRP A 187 8.28 -0.62 -12.65
#